data_AF-A0A833W442-F1
#
_entry.id   AF-A0A833W442-F1
#
_cell.length_a   1.000
_cell.length_b   1.000
_cell.length_c   1.000
_cell.angle_alpha   90.00
_cell.angle_beta   90.00
_cell.angle_gamma   90.00
#
_symmetry.space_group_name_H-M   'P 1'
#
loop_
_entity.id
_entity.type
_entity.pdbx_description
1 polymer ?
#
loop_
_entity_poly.entity_id
_entity_poly.type
_entity_poly.pdbx_seq_one_letter_code
_entity_poly.pdbx_strand_id
1 'polypeptide(L)'
;MNLAAAPVADASLHLRVHILTEKAGLYQQCEWENKAVKCEAGMFCQMKEKHFGWCMKKSPGLNDQCGGKSTDGPWAVPCSDSNLNVLRTATGLACA
;
A
#
# COMPACT_ATOMS: atom_id res chain seq x y z
N MET A 1 -5.83 -63.71 -12.63
CA MET A 1 -4.59 -62.91 -12.82
C MET A 1 -4.97 -61.45 -12.75
N ASN A 2 -4.57 -60.76 -11.68
CA ASN A 2 -4.99 -59.40 -11.35
C ASN A 2 -4.34 -58.37 -12.29
N LEU A 3 -5.14 -57.49 -12.89
CA LEU A 3 -4.65 -56.25 -13.48
C LEU A 3 -4.35 -55.26 -12.35
N ALA A 4 -3.08 -54.92 -12.16
CA ALA A 4 -2.68 -53.84 -11.26
C ALA A 4 -3.07 -52.49 -11.88
N ALA A 5 -3.90 -51.71 -11.18
CA ALA A 5 -4.17 -50.32 -11.53
C ALA A 5 -2.91 -49.48 -11.25
N ALA A 6 -2.37 -48.82 -12.28
CA ALA A 6 -1.29 -47.87 -12.12
C ALA A 6 -1.77 -46.65 -11.31
N PRO A 7 -0.97 -46.09 -10.39
CA PRO A 7 -1.35 -44.89 -9.68
C PRO A 7 -1.35 -43.73 -10.68
N VAL A 8 -2.51 -43.13 -10.93
CA VAL A 8 -2.59 -41.85 -11.63
C VAL A 8 -2.00 -40.82 -10.69
N ALA A 9 -0.74 -40.46 -10.91
CA ALA A 9 -0.10 -39.38 -10.19
C ALA A 9 -0.91 -38.10 -10.46
N ASP A 10 -1.52 -37.56 -9.42
CA ASP A 10 -2.20 -36.26 -9.43
C ASP A 10 -1.14 -35.18 -9.69
N ALA A 11 -0.91 -34.87 -10.97
CA ALA A 11 0.07 -33.90 -11.40
C ALA A 11 -0.49 -32.49 -11.22
N SER A 12 -0.35 -31.95 -10.01
CA SER A 12 -0.65 -30.54 -9.73
C SER A 12 0.34 -29.62 -10.46
N LEU A 13 -0.13 -28.93 -11.50
CA LEU A 13 0.63 -27.90 -12.19
C LEU A 13 0.59 -26.58 -11.39
N HIS A 14 1.72 -26.19 -10.81
CA HIS A 14 1.86 -24.90 -10.14
C HIS A 14 2.27 -23.81 -11.16
N LEU A 15 1.35 -22.93 -11.52
CA LEU A 15 1.66 -21.75 -12.32
C LEU A 15 2.20 -20.63 -11.42
N ARG A 16 3.46 -20.22 -11.63
CA ARG A 16 4.03 -19.01 -11.01
C ARG A 16 3.95 -17.85 -11.99
N VAL A 17 3.03 -16.92 -11.75
CA VAL A 17 2.87 -15.71 -12.57
C VAL A 17 3.58 -14.53 -11.90
N HIS A 18 4.47 -13.87 -12.64
CA HIS A 18 5.10 -12.61 -12.23
C HIS A 18 4.44 -11.44 -12.96
N ILE A 19 3.46 -10.80 -12.32
CA ILE A 19 2.85 -9.59 -12.85
C ILE A 19 3.72 -8.40 -12.45
N LEU A 20 4.44 -7.82 -13.42
CA LEU A 20 5.17 -6.57 -13.25
C LEU A 20 4.18 -5.40 -13.34
N THR A 21 3.41 -5.17 -12.28
CA THR A 21 2.58 -3.97 -12.17
C THR A 21 3.45 -2.79 -11.77
N GLU A 22 3.34 -1.70 -12.54
CA GLU A 22 3.93 -0.41 -12.16
C GLU A 22 3.45 -0.02 -10.76
N LYS A 23 4.40 0.39 -9.92
CA LYS A 23 4.13 0.86 -8.57
C LYS A 23 4.00 2.36 -8.57
N ALA A 24 3.09 2.87 -7.75
CA ALA A 24 2.93 4.30 -7.55
C ALA A 24 3.93 4.82 -6.50
N GLY A 25 4.66 5.86 -6.86
CA GLY A 25 5.57 6.58 -5.97
C GLY A 25 4.84 7.57 -5.06
N LEU A 26 5.61 8.33 -4.28
CA LEU A 26 5.07 9.31 -3.32
C LEU A 26 4.14 10.32 -4.02
N TYR A 27 2.97 10.56 -3.41
CA TYR A 27 1.90 11.44 -3.92
C TYR A 27 1.27 11.02 -5.25
N GLN A 28 1.67 9.89 -5.83
CA GLN A 28 0.98 9.33 -6.99
C GLN A 28 -0.31 8.60 -6.56
N GLN A 29 -1.27 8.55 -7.48
CA GLN A 29 -2.54 7.88 -7.26
C GLN A 29 -2.35 6.36 -7.20
N CYS A 30 -2.96 5.73 -6.19
CA CYS A 30 -2.92 4.29 -5.98
C CYS A 30 -4.28 3.60 -6.13
N GLU A 31 -5.37 4.37 -6.15
CA GLU A 31 -6.73 3.86 -6.26
C GLU A 31 -7.54 4.70 -7.25
N TRP A 32 -8.29 4.04 -8.12
CA TRP A 32 -9.31 4.54 -9.04
C TRP A 32 -10.58 3.68 -8.89
N GLU A 33 -11.68 4.03 -9.56
CA GLU A 33 -12.94 3.28 -9.51
C GLU A 33 -12.82 1.82 -9.96
N ASN A 34 -11.95 1.55 -10.94
CA ASN A 34 -11.81 0.24 -11.58
C ASN A 34 -10.37 -0.31 -11.55
N LYS A 35 -9.46 0.35 -10.82
CA LYS A 35 -8.03 0.04 -10.83
C LYS A 35 -7.42 0.37 -9.48
N ALA A 36 -6.56 -0.51 -8.99
CA ALA A 36 -5.67 -0.25 -7.87
C ALA A 36 -4.24 -0.60 -8.27
N VAL A 37 -3.27 0.20 -7.86
CA VAL A 37 -1.85 -0.13 -7.99
C VAL A 37 -1.19 -0.11 -6.63
N LYS A 38 -0.17 -0.96 -6.46
CA LYS A 38 0.58 -1.01 -5.22
C LYS A 38 1.49 0.22 -5.13
N CYS A 39 1.57 0.83 -3.96
CA CYS A 39 2.60 1.82 -3.70
C CYS A 39 4.00 1.19 -3.68
N GLU A 40 5.02 2.02 -3.92
CA GLU A 40 6.41 1.63 -3.70
C GLU A 40 6.67 1.13 -2.27
N ALA A 41 7.79 0.42 -2.09
CA ALA A 41 8.16 -0.09 -0.78
C ALA A 41 8.31 1.06 0.24
N GLY A 42 7.87 0.82 1.48
CA GLY A 42 7.86 1.87 2.52
C GLY A 42 6.68 2.85 2.43
N MET A 43 5.75 2.65 1.50
CA MET A 43 4.56 3.49 1.34
C MET A 43 3.26 2.68 1.52
N PHE A 44 2.16 3.39 1.75
CA PHE A 44 0.81 2.83 1.81
C PHE A 44 -0.16 3.73 1.04
N CYS A 45 -1.24 3.13 0.53
CA CYS A 45 -2.28 3.88 -0.16
C CYS A 45 -3.20 4.53 0.87
N GLN A 46 -3.11 5.85 1.02
CA GLN A 46 -4.03 6.62 1.86
C GLN A 46 -5.22 7.04 1.00
N MET A 47 -6.37 6.45 1.27
CA MET A 47 -7.64 6.90 0.69
C MET A 47 -7.87 8.36 1.04
N LYS A 48 -8.22 9.18 0.05
CA LYS A 48 -8.61 10.58 0.24
C LYS A 48 -10.09 10.74 -0.02
N GLU A 49 -10.61 10.03 -1.03
CA GLU A 49 -12.02 9.96 -1.39
C GLU A 49 -12.41 8.53 -1.76
N LYS A 50 -13.70 8.28 -1.98
CA LYS A 50 -14.17 6.98 -2.47
C LYS A 50 -13.52 6.70 -3.82
N HIS A 51 -12.84 5.56 -3.93
CA HIS A 51 -12.08 5.17 -5.13
C HIS A 51 -10.94 6.13 -5.54
N PHE A 52 -10.41 6.92 -4.60
CA PHE A 52 -9.29 7.81 -4.88
C PHE A 52 -8.34 7.85 -3.68
N GLY A 53 -7.08 7.47 -3.91
CA GLY A 53 -6.06 7.41 -2.87
C GLY A 53 -4.69 7.80 -3.39
N TRP A 54 -3.83 8.30 -2.50
CA TRP A 54 -2.43 8.65 -2.79
C TRP A 54 -1.47 7.81 -1.98
N CYS A 55 -0.32 7.49 -2.56
CA CYS A 55 0.77 6.84 -1.83
C CYS A 55 1.42 7.81 -0.84
N MET A 56 1.40 7.43 0.43
CA MET A 56 1.98 8.17 1.55
C MET A 56 3.07 7.33 2.22
N LYS A 57 4.07 7.99 2.82
CA LYS A 57 5.16 7.32 3.56
C LYS A 57 4.60 6.63 4.80
N LYS A 58 5.02 5.39 5.07
CA LYS A 58 4.76 4.69 6.35
C LYS A 58 5.61 5.24 7.50
N SER A 59 6.76 5.83 7.18
CA SER A 59 7.71 6.42 8.11
C SER A 59 8.15 7.79 7.58
N PRO A 60 7.31 8.82 7.72
CA PRO A 60 7.61 10.20 7.31
C PRO A 60 8.74 10.80 8.16
N GLY A 61 9.70 11.45 7.51
CA GLY A 61 10.78 12.18 8.16
C GLY A 61 10.49 13.66 8.32
N LEU A 62 11.51 14.46 8.63
CA LEU A 62 11.38 15.91 8.81
C LEU A 62 10.66 16.57 7.62
N ASN A 63 9.63 17.36 7.92
CA ASN A 63 8.74 18.07 7.00
C ASN A 63 7.80 17.18 6.16
N ASP A 64 7.85 15.86 6.27
CA ASP A 64 6.92 14.99 5.56
C ASP A 64 5.52 15.04 6.18
N GLN A 65 4.49 14.87 5.34
CA GLN A 65 3.12 14.70 5.80
C GLN A 65 2.98 13.37 6.54
N CYS A 66 2.57 13.43 7.81
CA CYS A 66 2.35 12.27 8.66
C CYS A 66 0.88 12.05 9.01
N GLY A 67 -0.02 12.93 8.56
CA GLY A 67 -1.44 12.74 8.75
C GLY A 67 -2.31 13.81 8.08
N GLY A 68 -3.61 13.65 8.21
CA GLY A 68 -4.58 14.56 7.63
C GLY A 68 -6.01 14.02 7.68
N LYS A 69 -6.89 14.67 6.92
CA LYS A 69 -8.28 14.22 6.75
C LYS A 69 -8.35 13.11 5.69
N SER A 70 -9.31 12.20 5.85
CA SER A 70 -9.74 11.25 4.83
C SER A 70 -11.24 11.00 4.93
N THR A 71 -11.83 10.34 3.93
CA THR A 71 -13.26 9.94 3.93
C THR A 71 -13.64 9.03 5.09
N ASP A 72 -12.72 8.20 5.55
CA ASP A 72 -12.97 7.21 6.61
C ASP A 72 -12.59 7.75 8.01
N GLY A 73 -12.30 9.05 8.10
CA GLY A 73 -11.85 9.72 9.32
C GLY A 73 -10.43 10.30 9.20
N PRO A 74 -9.92 10.99 10.23
CA PRO A 74 -8.53 11.44 10.22
C PRO A 74 -7.56 10.25 10.20
N TRP A 75 -6.46 10.40 9.48
CA TRP A 75 -5.38 9.42 9.44
C TRP A 75 -4.10 10.04 10.01
N ALA A 76 -3.26 9.19 10.60
CA ALA A 76 -1.92 9.56 11.05
C ALA A 76 -1.00 8.34 11.10
N VAL A 77 0.30 8.57 10.90
CA VAL A 77 1.39 7.60 11.08
C VAL A 77 2.51 8.24 11.91
N PRO A 78 3.27 7.46 12.69
CA PRO A 78 4.39 7.99 13.47
C PRO A 78 5.52 8.51 12.57
N CYS A 79 6.18 9.57 13.01
CA CYS A 79 7.40 10.07 12.37
C CYS A 79 8.54 9.04 12.48
N SER A 80 9.48 9.09 11.53
CA SER A 80 10.59 8.14 11.44
C SER A 80 11.62 8.27 12.57
N ASP A 81 11.66 9.42 13.22
CA ASP A 81 12.60 9.76 14.29
C ASP A 81 11.82 10.16 15.54
N SER A 82 12.24 9.67 16.70
CA SER A 82 11.63 9.97 18.00
C SER A 82 11.77 11.43 18.42
N ASN A 83 12.68 12.18 17.81
CA ASN A 83 12.87 13.62 18.05
C ASN A 83 11.90 14.48 17.24
N LEU A 84 11.19 13.91 16.27
CA LEU A 84 10.20 14.61 15.47
C LEU A 84 8.83 14.52 16.11
N ASN A 85 8.18 15.67 16.25
CA ASN A 85 6.83 15.80 16.75
C ASN A 85 5.83 15.87 15.58
N VAL A 86 4.58 15.49 15.86
CA VAL A 86 3.47 15.65 14.93
C VAL A 86 2.88 17.04 15.13
N LEU A 87 3.10 17.93 14.16
CA LEU A 87 2.57 19.30 14.18
C LEU A 87 1.40 19.46 13.22
N ARG A 88 0.40 20.25 13.62
CA ARG A 88 -0.70 20.65 12.74
C ARG A 88 -0.24 21.75 11.79
N THR A 89 -0.48 21.57 10.51
CA THR A 89 -0.21 22.53 9.44
C THR A 89 -1.52 22.96 8.76
N ALA A 90 -1.44 23.91 7.82
CA ALA A 90 -2.60 24.33 7.04
C ALA A 90 -3.21 23.20 6.20
N THR A 91 -2.40 22.20 5.83
CA THR A 91 -2.77 21.11 4.91
C THR A 91 -2.91 19.74 5.58
N GLY A 92 -2.62 19.62 6.89
CA GLY A 92 -2.75 18.36 7.62
C GLY A 92 -1.85 18.29 8.85
N LEU A 93 -1.18 17.16 9.02
CA LEU A 93 -0.15 16.94 10.04
C LEU A 93 1.19 16.69 9.36
N ALA A 94 2.26 17.27 9.90
CA ALA A 94 3.63 17.09 9.43
C ALA A 94 4.59 16.77 10.58
N CYS A 95 5.68 16.08 10.27
CA CYS A 95 6.76 15.81 11.21
C CYS A 95 7.71 17.01 11.31
N ALA A 96 8.00 17.47 12.52
CA ALA A 96 8.88 18.61 12.78
C ALA A 96 9.65 18.50 14.10
#